data_AF-A0A1L8I5Z1-F1
#
_entry.id   AF-A0A1L8I5Z1-F1
#
_cell.length_a   1.000
_cell.length_b   1.000
_cell.length_c   1.000
_cell.angle_alpha   90.00
_cell.angle_beta   90.00
_cell.angle_gamma   90.00
#
_symmetry.space_group_name_H-M   'P 1'
#
loop_
_entity.id
_entity.type
_entity.pdbx_description
1 polymer ?
#
loop_
_entity_poly.entity_id
_entity_poly.type
_entity_poly.pdbx_seq_one_letter_code
_entity_poly.pdbx_strand_id
1 'polypeptide(L)'
;MPINNLMEDAATAEISRAQIWQWIHHPKGILEDGRKVTVELFRQVLEEEKQKIRQRIGDAVYEAGRFEDAARLLDRLVTQEQFEEFLTLPGYEMID
;
A
#
# COMPACT_ATOMS: atom_id res chain seq x y z
N MET A 1 -8.91 1.25 12.77
CA MET A 1 -9.23 2.50 12.05
C MET A 1 -10.44 2.23 11.16
N PRO A 2 -11.46 3.11 11.14
CA PRO A 2 -12.60 2.94 10.25
C PRO A 2 -12.22 3.27 8.80
N ILE A 3 -12.35 2.31 7.88
CA ILE A 3 -12.15 2.49 6.44
C ILE A 3 -13.34 1.85 5.72
N ASN A 4 -14.02 2.59 4.86
CA ASN A 4 -15.19 2.10 4.10
C ASN A 4 -16.25 1.40 4.99
N ASN A 5 -16.51 1.96 6.18
CA ASN A 5 -17.43 1.42 7.20
C ASN A 5 -17.00 0.09 7.86
N LEU A 6 -15.76 -0.34 7.67
CA LEU A 6 -15.16 -1.51 8.32
C LEU A 6 -14.11 -1.06 9.35
N MET A 7 -13.98 -1.83 10.43
CA MET A 7 -12.94 -1.62 11.43
C MET A 7 -11.69 -2.40 11.05
N GLU A 8 -10.74 -1.68 10.47
CA GLU A 8 -9.48 -2.25 10.03
C GLU A 8 -8.42 -2.18 11.13
N ASP A 9 -7.57 -3.18 11.21
CA ASP A 9 -6.39 -3.23 12.05
C ASP A 9 -5.12 -3.46 11.20
N ALA A 10 -4.00 -3.73 11.87
CA ALA A 10 -2.75 -4.01 11.18
C ALA A 10 -2.84 -5.25 10.28
N ALA A 11 -3.62 -6.26 10.64
CA ALA A 11 -3.73 -7.49 9.87
C ALA A 11 -4.33 -7.26 8.48
N THR A 12 -5.29 -6.32 8.34
CA THR A 12 -5.80 -5.91 7.03
C THR A 12 -4.70 -5.30 6.16
N ALA A 13 -3.85 -4.45 6.72
CA ALA A 13 -2.73 -3.86 6.00
C ALA A 13 -1.68 -4.92 5.62
N GLU A 14 -1.42 -5.87 6.53
CA GLU A 14 -0.49 -6.99 6.30
C GLU A 14 -0.93 -7.87 5.12
N ILE A 15 -2.18 -8.35 5.13
CA ILE A 15 -2.66 -9.21 4.03
C ILE A 15 -2.76 -8.46 2.71
N SER A 16 -3.02 -7.14 2.75
CA SER A 16 -3.06 -6.30 1.55
C SER A 16 -1.67 -6.17 0.91
N ARG A 17 -0.65 -5.79 1.68
CA ARG A 17 0.73 -5.68 1.13
C ARG A 17 1.27 -7.03 0.69
N ALA A 18 0.95 -8.11 1.41
CA ALA A 18 1.46 -9.44 1.14
C ALA A 18 0.97 -9.98 -0.21
N GLN A 19 -0.30 -9.74 -0.54
CA GLN A 19 -0.86 -10.12 -1.84
C GLN A 19 -0.18 -9.38 -2.99
N ILE A 20 0.02 -8.06 -2.87
CA ILE A 20 0.66 -7.27 -3.92
C ILE A 20 2.12 -7.72 -4.10
N TRP A 21 2.86 -7.88 -3.01
CA TRP A 21 4.23 -8.39 -3.05
C TRP A 21 4.29 -9.76 -3.73
N GLN A 22 3.40 -10.69 -3.36
CA GLN A 22 3.34 -12.03 -3.97
C GLN A 22 3.02 -11.96 -5.47
N TRP A 23 2.08 -11.10 -5.88
CA TRP A 23 1.73 -10.96 -7.29
C TRP A 23 2.87 -10.37 -8.11
N ILE A 24 3.66 -9.45 -7.56
CA ILE A 24 4.85 -8.93 -8.24
C ILE A 24 5.87 -10.06 -8.43
N HIS A 25 6.19 -10.82 -7.37
CA HIS A 25 7.28 -11.79 -7.38
C HIS A 25 6.93 -13.12 -8.05
N HIS A 26 5.65 -13.49 -8.13
CA HIS A 26 5.24 -14.79 -8.66
C HIS A 26 4.80 -14.70 -10.13
N PRO A 27 5.20 -15.61 -11.03
CA PRO A 27 4.83 -15.56 -12.45
C PRO A 27 3.31 -15.61 -12.69
N LYS A 28 2.54 -16.21 -11.77
CA LYS A 28 1.07 -16.25 -11.83
C LYS A 28 0.35 -15.00 -11.30
N GLY A 29 1.08 -13.98 -10.84
CA GLY A 29 0.47 -12.69 -10.47
C GLY A 29 0.05 -11.92 -11.72
N ILE A 30 -1.00 -12.40 -12.37
CA ILE A 30 -1.61 -11.86 -13.59
C ILE A 30 -3.04 -11.49 -13.23
N LEU A 31 -3.44 -10.27 -13.55
CA LEU A 31 -4.81 -9.78 -13.35
C LEU A 31 -5.78 -10.50 -14.29
N GLU A 32 -7.08 -10.40 -14.00
CA GLU A 32 -8.13 -11.00 -14.83
C GLU A 32 -8.13 -10.48 -16.27
N ASP A 33 -7.66 -9.25 -16.49
CA ASP A 33 -7.50 -8.63 -17.81
C ASP A 33 -6.21 -9.06 -18.55
N GLY A 34 -5.41 -9.95 -17.97
CA GLY A 34 -4.19 -10.50 -18.55
C GLY A 34 -2.93 -9.70 -18.27
N ARG A 35 -3.00 -8.54 -17.59
CA ARG A 35 -1.80 -7.77 -17.23
C ARG A 35 -1.01 -8.47 -16.12
N LYS A 36 0.30 -8.61 -16.33
CA LYS A 36 1.24 -9.02 -15.28
C LYS A 36 1.32 -7.90 -14.22
N VAL A 37 1.22 -8.26 -12.94
CA VAL A 37 1.49 -7.32 -11.84
C VAL A 37 3.00 -7.10 -11.77
N THR A 38 3.43 -5.85 -12.00
CA THR A 38 4.83 -5.41 -11.92
C THR A 38 4.96 -4.24 -10.94
N VAL A 39 6.20 -3.88 -10.60
CA VAL A 39 6.49 -2.71 -9.77
C VAL A 39 5.98 -1.43 -10.44
N GLU A 40 6.11 -1.30 -11.75
CA GLU A 40 5.63 -0.15 -12.52
C GLU A 40 4.12 -0.03 -12.46
N LEU A 41 3.40 -1.14 -12.63
CA LEU A 41 1.94 -1.16 -12.52
C LEU A 41 1.50 -0.80 -11.10
N PHE A 42 2.15 -1.37 -10.07
CA PHE A 42 1.85 -1.04 -8.68
C PHE A 42 2.06 0.45 -8.38
N ARG A 43 3.19 1.04 -8.78
CA ARG A 43 3.48 2.47 -8.55
C ARG A 43 2.51 3.40 -9.28
N GLN A 44 2.09 3.04 -10.49
CA GLN A 44 1.04 3.76 -11.20
C GLN A 44 -0.26 3.77 -10.38
N VAL A 45 -0.72 2.58 -9.95
CA VAL A 45 -1.96 2.45 -9.16
C VAL A 45 -1.83 3.16 -7.81
N LEU A 46 -0.66 3.11 -7.16
CA LEU A 46 -0.42 3.82 -5.91
C LEU A 46 -0.67 5.33 -6.04
N GLU A 47 -0.18 5.96 -7.10
CA GLU A 47 -0.43 7.38 -7.33
C GLU A 47 -1.88 7.68 -7.70
N GLU A 48 -2.52 6.83 -8.52
CA GLU A 48 -3.95 6.95 -8.83
C GLU A 48 -4.81 6.89 -7.55
N GLU A 49 -4.53 5.95 -6.64
CA GLU A 49 -5.26 5.79 -5.38
C GLU A 49 -4.97 6.94 -4.40
N LYS A 50 -3.73 7.46 -4.35
CA LYS A 50 -3.42 8.67 -3.56
C LYS A 50 -4.27 9.85 -4.01
N GLN A 51 -4.41 10.07 -5.32
CA GLN A 51 -5.25 11.16 -5.84
C GLN A 51 -6.73 10.94 -5.51
N LYS A 52 -7.25 9.71 -5.63
CA LYS A 52 -8.64 9.39 -5.25
C LYS A 52 -8.88 9.63 -3.76
N ILE A 53 -7.95 9.23 -2.90
CA ILE A 53 -8.02 9.48 -1.45
C ILE A 53 -8.04 10.97 -1.18
N ARG A 54 -7.11 11.74 -1.77
CA ARG A 54 -7.04 13.21 -1.64
C ARG A 54 -8.36 13.87 -2.06
N GLN A 55 -8.93 13.48 -3.19
CA GLN A 55 -10.24 13.98 -3.65
C GLN A 55 -11.39 13.64 -2.70
N ARG A 56 -11.36 12.44 -2.09
CA ARG A 56 -12.41 11.96 -1.19
C ARG A 56 -12.39 12.65 0.18
N ILE A 57 -11.22 12.90 0.75
CA ILE A 57 -11.08 13.46 2.11
C ILE A 57 -10.82 14.97 2.12
N GLY A 58 -10.46 15.56 0.97
CA GLY A 58 -10.11 16.97 0.81
C GLY A 58 -8.64 17.27 1.11
N ASP A 59 -8.13 18.33 0.47
CA ASP A 59 -6.72 18.73 0.53
C ASP A 59 -6.23 18.98 1.96
N ALA A 60 -6.99 19.72 2.76
CA ALA A 60 -6.60 20.08 4.12
C ALA A 60 -6.38 18.84 5.02
N VAL A 61 -7.25 17.83 4.90
CA VAL A 61 -7.13 16.57 5.67
C VAL A 61 -5.98 15.73 5.16
N TYR A 62 -5.79 15.70 3.84
CA TYR A 62 -4.68 14.99 3.22
C TYR A 62 -3.32 15.57 3.63
N GLU A 63 -3.17 16.89 3.58
CA GLU A 63 -1.92 17.59 3.90
C GLU A 63 -1.60 17.58 5.40
N ALA A 64 -2.62 17.57 6.27
CA ALA A 64 -2.44 17.40 7.71
C ALA A 64 -2.10 15.94 8.10
N GLY A 65 -2.38 14.98 7.22
CA GLY A 65 -2.12 13.56 7.44
C GLY A 65 -0.72 13.12 6.99
N ARG A 66 -0.36 11.87 7.31
CA ARG A 66 0.90 11.24 6.92
C ARG A 66 0.77 10.37 5.65
N PHE A 67 -0.05 10.78 4.68
CA PHE A 67 -0.33 9.96 3.49
C PHE A 67 0.90 9.72 2.61
N GLU A 68 1.77 10.72 2.48
CA GLU A 68 3.02 10.59 1.72
C GLU A 68 4.02 9.65 2.40
N ASP A 69 4.12 9.69 3.74
CA ASP A 69 4.92 8.74 4.51
C ASP A 69 4.38 7.32 4.37
N ALA A 70 3.06 7.14 4.48
CA ALA A 70 2.39 5.85 4.34
C ALA A 70 2.59 5.25 2.94
N ALA A 71 2.49 6.08 1.89
CA ALA A 71 2.74 5.66 0.51
C ALA A 71 4.18 5.22 0.30
N ARG A 72 5.16 5.96 0.84
CA ARG A 72 6.59 5.59 0.79
C ARG A 72 6.86 4.27 1.51
N LEU A 73 6.27 4.07 2.69
CA LEU A 73 6.42 2.83 3.45
C LEU A 73 5.82 1.65 2.68
N LEU A 74 4.62 1.81 2.12
CA LEU A 74 3.98 0.77 1.31
C LEU A 74 4.80 0.43 0.06
N ASP A 75 5.32 1.44 -0.66
CA ASP A 75 6.18 1.21 -1.83
C ASP A 75 7.41 0.39 -1.47
N ARG A 76 8.11 0.75 -0.39
CA ARG A 76 9.26 -0.01 0.11
C ARG A 76 8.87 -1.46 0.39
N LEU A 77 7.82 -1.69 1.20
CA LEU A 77 7.43 -3.03 1.65
C LEU A 77 6.97 -3.96 0.50
N VAL A 78 6.38 -3.40 -0.55
CA VAL A 78 5.86 -4.15 -1.69
C VAL A 78 6.91 -4.41 -2.76
N THR A 79 7.89 -3.51 -2.92
CA THR A 79 8.86 -3.56 -4.04
C THR A 79 10.22 -4.13 -3.64
N GLN A 80 10.50 -4.32 -2.35
CA GLN A 80 11.72 -4.98 -1.90
C GLN A 80 11.75 -6.48 -2.22
N GLU A 81 12.94 -6.99 -2.53
CA GLU A 81 13.14 -8.40 -2.92
C GLU A 81 12.81 -9.38 -1.79
N GLN A 82 13.15 -9.03 -0.55
CA GLN A 82 12.89 -9.87 0.62
C GLN A 82 11.60 -9.43 1.30
N PHE A 83 10.71 -10.36 1.60
CA PHE A 83 9.47 -10.05 2.29
C PHE A 83 9.73 -9.63 3.74
N GLU A 84 9.33 -8.41 4.10
CA GLU A 84 9.36 -7.97 5.51
C GLU A 84 8.37 -8.81 6.32
N GLU A 85 8.79 -9.34 7.47
CA GLU A 85 7.95 -10.20 8.28
C GLU A 85 6.70 -9.46 8.79
N PHE A 86 6.90 -8.24 9.30
CA PHE A 86 5.83 -7.38 9.80
C PHE A 86 6.03 -5.93 9.36
N LEU A 87 4.98 -5.30 8.82
CA LEU A 87 5.00 -3.88 8.47
C LEU A 87 5.23 -2.99 9.68
N THR A 88 4.91 -3.48 10.88
CA THR A 88 5.06 -2.76 12.12
C THR A 88 6.52 -2.55 12.50
N LEU A 89 7.46 -3.38 12.03
CA LEU A 89 8.89 -3.18 12.33
C LEU A 89 9.41 -1.85 11.75
N PRO A 90 9.39 -1.62 10.41
CA PRO A 90 9.77 -0.33 9.85
C PRO A 90 8.78 0.78 10.22
N GLY A 91 7.50 0.45 10.44
CA GLY A 91 6.50 1.42 10.89
C GLY A 91 6.80 1.98 12.29
N TYR A 92 7.36 1.17 13.19
CA TYR A 92 7.69 1.58 14.55
C TYR A 92 8.86 2.57 14.59
N GLU A 93 9.82 2.45 13.67
CA GLU A 93 10.93 3.41 13.50
C GLU A 93 10.45 4.80 13.08
N MET A 94 9.22 4.93 12.58
CA MET A 94 8.62 6.18 12.12
C MET A 94 7.73 6.86 13.19
N ILE A 95 7.69 6.30 14.39
CA ILE A 95 6.96 6.80 15.56
C ILE A 95 8.00 7.38 16.53
N ASP A 96 7.79 8.62 16.96
CA ASP A 96 8.59 9.27 18.01
C ASP A 96 8.30 8.68 19.40
#